data_AF-A0A432QXD6-F1
#
_entry.id   AF-A0A432QXD6-F1
#
_cell.length_a   1.000
_cell.length_b   1.000
_cell.length_c   1.000
_cell.angle_alpha   90.00
_cell.angle_beta   90.00
_cell.angle_gamma   90.00
#
_symmetry.space_group_name_H-M   'P 1'
#
loop_
_entity.id
_entity.type
_entity.pdbx_description
1 polymer ?
#
loop_
_entity_poly.entity_id
_entity_poly.type
_entity_poly.pdbx_seq_one_letter_code
_entity_poly.pdbx_strand_id
1 'polypeptide(L)'
;MKNRREYLFFYDVTDANPNGDPMDENRPRIDEEVNICFITDTRLKRIIRDELKDMDEEIFIREDRKEDGTLKTKEELLKLYNNGDYNEILKRCIDIRLFGGTFAVGDNAKSFTGAVQFKFGRSLHKVTVKLIKGTTVMPSKEQKGQGTMTDFYVVPYGFFCFYGIANEKASEDTKLTDEDLNKMTKAMWYGVKESTDVISRSKF
;
A
#
# COMPACT_ATOMS: atom_id res chain seq x y z
N MET A 1 -13.33 -6.15 -18.07
CA MET A 1 -13.86 -4.77 -17.95
C MET A 1 -14.35 -4.28 -19.31
N LYS A 2 -15.42 -3.46 -19.41
CA LYS A 2 -15.95 -3.01 -20.71
C LYS A 2 -15.14 -1.89 -21.40
N ASN A 3 -14.64 -0.92 -20.63
CA ASN A 3 -13.97 0.28 -21.17
C ASN A 3 -12.75 0.64 -20.34
N ARG A 4 -11.72 1.21 -20.97
CA ARG A 4 -10.60 1.86 -20.28
C ARG A 4 -11.11 2.89 -19.28
N ARG A 5 -10.46 2.99 -18.12
CA ARG A 5 -10.72 4.06 -17.13
C ARG A 5 -9.44 4.77 -16.74
N GLU A 6 -9.55 6.06 -16.46
CA GLU A 6 -8.47 6.86 -15.88
C GLU A 6 -8.92 7.42 -14.53
N TYR A 7 -7.97 7.50 -13.62
CA TYR A 7 -8.20 7.90 -12.23
C TYR A 7 -7.28 9.06 -11.89
N LEU A 8 -7.87 10.13 -11.37
CA LEU A 8 -7.17 11.15 -10.62
C LEU A 8 -7.69 11.07 -9.18
N PHE A 9 -6.83 10.67 -8.27
CA PHE A 9 -7.17 10.50 -6.86
C PHE A 9 -6.39 11.49 -6.02
N PHE A 10 -7.13 12.30 -5.26
CA PHE A 10 -6.58 13.36 -4.43
C PHE A 10 -6.85 13.09 -2.97
N TYR A 11 -5.85 13.34 -2.14
CA TYR A 11 -6.02 13.44 -0.69
C TYR A 11 -4.93 14.34 -0.12
N ASP A 12 -5.22 14.95 1.03
CA ASP A 12 -4.24 15.68 1.81
C ASP A 12 -3.80 14.91 3.06
N VAL A 13 -2.68 15.34 3.61
CA VAL A 13 -2.19 14.92 4.92
C VAL A 13 -1.78 16.16 5.70
N THR A 14 -2.00 16.14 7.01
CA THR A 14 -1.61 17.20 7.93
C THR A 14 -0.76 16.60 9.04
N ASP A 15 0.37 17.24 9.37
CA ASP A 15 1.30 16.83 10.44
C ASP A 15 1.70 15.34 10.43
N ALA A 16 1.79 14.74 9.24
CA ALA A 16 1.90 13.30 9.05
C ALA A 16 3.04 12.90 8.11
N ASN A 17 3.46 11.64 8.17
CA ASN A 17 4.39 11.04 7.22
C ASN A 17 3.66 10.14 6.22
N PRO A 18 3.30 10.65 5.03
CA PRO A 18 2.46 9.89 4.09
C PRO A 18 3.14 8.61 3.57
N ASN A 19 4.47 8.62 3.46
CA ASN A 19 5.27 7.51 2.96
C ASN A 19 6.73 7.64 3.39
N GLY A 20 7.06 7.04 4.54
CA GLY A 20 8.42 7.00 5.05
C GLY A 20 9.34 6.14 4.18
N ASP A 21 10.60 6.53 4.06
CA ASP A 21 11.65 5.74 3.41
C ASP A 21 12.40 4.87 4.44
N PRO A 22 12.28 3.53 4.38
CA PRO A 22 13.01 2.63 5.27
C PRO A 22 14.54 2.79 5.19
N MET A 23 15.06 3.32 4.09
CA MET A 23 16.50 3.52 3.89
C MET A 23 17.01 4.90 4.37
N ASP A 24 16.11 5.82 4.69
CA ASP A 24 16.43 7.20 5.11
C ASP A 24 15.66 7.56 6.39
N GLU A 25 15.94 6.85 7.48
CA GLU A 25 15.38 7.11 8.82
C GLU A 25 13.84 7.24 8.86
N ASN A 26 13.13 6.57 7.95
CA ASN A 26 11.69 6.70 7.77
C ASN A 26 11.24 8.15 7.46
N ARG A 27 12.08 8.99 6.85
CA ARG A 27 11.72 10.34 6.39
C ARG A 27 10.66 10.30 5.28
N PRO A 28 9.75 11.29 5.20
CA PRO A 28 8.89 11.44 4.03
C PRO A 28 9.74 11.53 2.76
N ARG A 29 9.36 10.77 1.73
CA ARG A 29 10.03 10.77 0.43
C ARG A 29 9.88 12.13 -0.26
N ILE A 30 10.99 12.84 -0.48
CA ILE A 30 11.02 14.17 -1.10
C ILE A 30 12.07 14.23 -2.21
N ASP A 31 11.71 14.88 -3.30
CA ASP A 31 12.66 15.36 -4.29
C ASP A 31 13.30 16.67 -3.78
N GLU A 32 14.57 16.61 -3.41
CA GLU A 32 15.29 17.71 -2.76
C GLU A 32 15.51 18.93 -3.67
N GLU A 33 15.54 18.74 -5.00
CA GLU A 33 15.75 19.85 -5.95
C GLU A 33 14.52 20.75 -6.03
N VAL A 34 13.32 20.15 -6.06
CA VAL A 34 12.06 20.87 -6.25
C VAL A 34 11.20 20.97 -4.99
N ASN A 35 11.56 20.28 -3.92
CA ASN A 35 10.81 20.15 -2.67
C ASN A 35 9.40 19.58 -2.85
N ILE A 36 9.25 18.62 -3.78
CA ILE A 36 7.99 17.91 -4.01
C ILE A 36 8.05 16.58 -3.26
N CYS A 37 7.05 16.32 -2.41
CA CYS A 37 6.91 15.02 -1.78
C CYS A 37 6.23 14.05 -2.74
N PHE A 38 6.70 12.81 -2.75
CA PHE A 38 6.11 11.76 -3.54
C PHE A 38 5.77 10.54 -2.68
N ILE A 39 4.74 9.82 -3.11
CA ILE A 39 4.24 8.62 -2.45
C ILE A 39 4.25 7.52 -3.49
N THR A 40 4.84 6.38 -3.15
CA THR A 40 4.94 5.26 -4.08
C THR A 40 3.56 4.71 -4.41
N ASP A 41 3.41 4.19 -5.62
CA ASP A 41 2.21 3.47 -6.03
C ASP A 41 1.97 2.24 -5.12
N THR A 42 3.04 1.59 -4.67
CA THR A 42 2.98 0.46 -3.74
C THR A 42 2.34 0.84 -2.40
N ARG A 43 2.54 2.07 -1.91
CA ARG A 43 1.89 2.56 -0.69
C ARG A 43 0.38 2.70 -0.88
N LEU A 44 -0.06 3.31 -1.99
CA LEU A 44 -1.49 3.39 -2.31
C LEU A 44 -2.10 2.00 -2.51
N LYS A 45 -1.42 1.11 -3.23
CA LYS A 45 -1.87 -0.27 -3.43
C LYS A 45 -1.96 -1.05 -2.11
N ARG A 46 -1.12 -0.76 -1.11
CA ARG A 46 -1.25 -1.34 0.24
C ARG A 46 -2.51 -0.86 0.94
N ILE A 47 -2.75 0.46 0.96
CA ILE A 47 -3.99 1.04 1.52
C ILE A 47 -5.23 0.40 0.90
N ILE A 48 -5.23 0.25 -0.44
CA ILE A 48 -6.35 -0.40 -1.15
C ILE A 48 -6.49 -1.87 -0.73
N ARG A 49 -5.39 -2.63 -0.61
CA ARG A 49 -5.46 -4.05 -0.20
C ARG A 49 -5.98 -4.21 1.22
N ASP A 50 -5.50 -3.38 2.14
CA ASP A 50 -5.91 -3.43 3.54
C ASP A 50 -7.41 -3.15 3.64
N GLU A 51 -7.90 -2.10 2.96
CA GLU A 51 -9.32 -1.77 2.94
C GLU A 51 -10.17 -2.84 2.21
N LEU A 52 -9.68 -3.41 1.12
CA LEU A 52 -10.39 -4.53 0.45
C LEU A 52 -10.53 -5.73 1.39
N LYS A 53 -9.51 -6.03 2.20
CA LYS A 53 -9.57 -7.09 3.21
C LYS A 53 -10.60 -6.76 4.29
N ASP A 54 -10.67 -5.51 4.74
CA ASP A 54 -11.67 -5.05 5.71
C ASP A 54 -13.11 -5.09 5.13
N MET A 55 -13.24 -5.00 3.80
CA MET A 55 -14.49 -5.23 3.05
C MET A 55 -14.77 -6.72 2.75
N ASP A 56 -14.13 -7.66 3.47
CA ASP A 56 -14.26 -9.12 3.31
C ASP A 56 -13.82 -9.67 1.93
N GLU A 57 -13.03 -8.92 1.14
CA GLU A 57 -12.46 -9.43 -0.10
C GLU A 57 -11.17 -10.21 0.15
N GLU A 58 -11.00 -11.32 -0.57
CA GLU A 58 -9.77 -12.10 -0.46
C GLU A 58 -8.61 -11.44 -1.22
N ILE A 59 -7.50 -11.23 -0.51
CA ILE A 59 -6.23 -10.72 -1.08
C ILE A 59 -5.13 -11.78 -0.97
N PHE A 60 -4.27 -11.84 -1.99
CA PHE A 60 -3.13 -12.74 -2.05
C PHE A 60 -1.90 -12.15 -1.36
N ILE A 61 -1.57 -10.88 -1.64
CA ILE A 61 -0.41 -10.21 -1.05
C ILE A 61 -0.79 -9.69 0.33
N ARG A 62 -0.56 -10.54 1.34
CA ARG A 62 -0.88 -10.25 2.75
C ARG A 62 0.22 -10.72 3.69
N GLU A 63 0.32 -10.05 4.83
CA GLU A 63 1.15 -10.49 5.95
C GLU A 63 0.40 -11.60 6.71
N ASP A 64 0.61 -12.85 6.30
CA ASP A 64 0.06 -14.03 6.98
C ASP A 64 1.17 -14.68 7.83
N ARG A 65 0.91 -14.86 9.12
CA ARG A 65 1.88 -15.41 10.08
C ARG A 65 1.57 -16.87 10.40
N LYS A 66 2.60 -17.66 10.63
CA LYS A 66 2.51 -19.01 11.17
C LYS A 66 2.27 -18.95 12.68
N GLU A 67 1.94 -20.09 13.27
CA GLU A 67 1.75 -20.24 14.72
C GLU A 67 3.02 -19.86 15.53
N ASP A 68 4.21 -19.97 14.92
CA ASP A 68 5.49 -19.60 15.51
C ASP A 68 5.82 -18.09 15.39
N GLY A 69 4.93 -17.29 14.78
CA GLY A 69 5.10 -15.85 14.58
C GLY A 69 5.90 -15.45 13.33
N THR A 70 6.47 -16.40 12.58
CA THR A 70 7.16 -16.15 11.31
C THR A 70 6.17 -15.89 10.16
N LEU A 71 6.60 -15.20 9.10
CA LEU A 71 5.76 -14.95 7.92
C LEU A 71 5.69 -16.20 7.04
N LYS A 72 4.49 -16.52 6.52
CA LYS A 72 4.31 -17.57 5.51
C LYS A 72 5.05 -17.19 4.22
N THR A 73 5.70 -18.17 3.61
CA THR A 73 6.38 -17.95 2.33
C THR A 73 5.39 -17.91 1.18
N LYS A 74 5.84 -17.39 0.02
CA LYS A 74 5.03 -17.38 -1.20
C LYS A 74 4.62 -18.81 -1.61
N GLU A 75 5.49 -19.79 -1.41
CA GLU A 75 5.19 -21.20 -1.73
C GLU A 75 4.06 -21.75 -0.86
N GLU A 76 4.06 -21.42 0.43
CA GLU A 76 3.04 -21.88 1.37
C GLU A 76 1.68 -21.27 1.07
N LEU A 77 1.65 -19.98 0.71
CA LEU A 77 0.43 -19.31 0.28
C LEU A 77 -0.11 -19.91 -1.03
N LEU A 78 0.77 -20.23 -1.99
CA LEU A 78 0.36 -20.85 -3.25
C LEU A 78 -0.32 -22.20 -3.07
N LYS A 79 0.11 -23.01 -2.10
CA LYS A 79 -0.51 -24.30 -1.78
C LYS A 79 -1.98 -24.18 -1.37
N LEU A 80 -2.38 -23.05 -0.80
CA LEU A 80 -3.79 -22.79 -0.42
C LEU A 80 -4.72 -22.66 -1.63
N TYR A 81 -4.17 -22.41 -2.83
CA TYR A 81 -4.92 -22.22 -4.07
C TYR A 81 -4.69 -23.40 -5.02
N ASN A 82 -5.12 -24.60 -4.59
CA ASN A 82 -5.04 -25.85 -5.37
C ASN A 82 -3.62 -26.12 -5.93
N ASN A 83 -2.60 -26.04 -5.05
CA ASN A 83 -1.19 -26.20 -5.43
C ASN A 83 -0.69 -25.19 -6.49
N GLY A 84 -1.19 -23.97 -6.47
CA GLY A 84 -0.74 -22.89 -7.36
C GLY A 84 -1.48 -22.82 -8.69
N ASP A 85 -2.76 -23.22 -8.71
CA ASP A 85 -3.61 -22.96 -9.87
C ASP A 85 -3.88 -21.46 -10.00
N TYR A 86 -3.23 -20.86 -11.00
CA TYR A 86 -3.36 -19.45 -11.29
C TYR A 86 -4.80 -19.01 -11.60
N ASN A 87 -5.66 -19.89 -12.15
CA ASN A 87 -7.05 -19.57 -12.38
C ASN A 87 -7.83 -19.41 -11.07
N GLU A 88 -7.52 -20.23 -10.07
CA GLU A 88 -8.15 -20.16 -8.76
C GLU A 88 -7.71 -18.91 -8.00
N ILE A 89 -6.42 -18.55 -8.10
CA ILE A 89 -5.89 -17.30 -7.56
C ILE A 89 -6.59 -16.11 -8.20
N LEU A 90 -6.69 -16.06 -9.54
CA LEU A 90 -7.39 -14.97 -10.24
C LEU A 90 -8.89 -14.92 -9.87
N LYS A 91 -9.52 -16.07 -9.62
CA LYS A 91 -10.93 -16.13 -9.25
C LYS A 91 -11.18 -15.58 -7.84
N ARG A 92 -10.31 -15.91 -6.88
CA ARG A 92 -10.49 -15.55 -5.47
C ARG A 92 -9.85 -14.22 -5.10
N CYS A 93 -8.64 -13.95 -5.57
CA CYS A 93 -7.82 -12.83 -5.12
C CYS A 93 -8.01 -11.58 -5.98
N ILE A 94 -8.72 -10.58 -5.44
CA ILE A 94 -9.01 -9.33 -6.16
C ILE A 94 -7.75 -8.48 -6.42
N ASP A 95 -6.78 -8.52 -5.51
CA ASP A 95 -5.56 -7.73 -5.62
C ASP A 95 -4.65 -8.18 -6.78
N ILE A 96 -4.64 -9.48 -7.10
CA ILE A 96 -3.95 -10.01 -8.28
C ILE A 96 -4.70 -9.61 -9.55
N ARG A 97 -6.05 -9.60 -9.53
CA ARG A 97 -6.83 -9.11 -10.69
C ARG A 97 -6.55 -7.64 -11.00
N LEU A 98 -6.49 -6.82 -9.95
CA LEU A 98 -6.25 -5.38 -10.03
C LEU A 98 -4.80 -5.05 -10.37
N PHE A 99 -3.85 -5.49 -9.54
CA PHE A 99 -2.46 -5.00 -9.54
C PHE A 99 -1.47 -6.01 -10.11
N GLY A 100 -1.89 -7.25 -10.35
CA GLY A 100 -1.02 -8.31 -10.82
C GLY A 100 -0.10 -8.84 -9.73
N GLY A 101 0.76 -9.77 -10.11
CA GLY A 101 1.69 -10.42 -9.20
C GLY A 101 2.69 -11.30 -9.93
N THR A 102 3.90 -11.37 -9.38
CA THR A 102 4.97 -12.26 -9.85
C THR A 102 5.02 -13.50 -8.96
N PHE A 103 4.74 -14.63 -9.58
CA PHE A 103 4.77 -15.96 -8.97
C PHE A 103 6.03 -16.67 -9.50
N ALA A 104 7.17 -16.40 -8.85
CA ALA A 104 8.44 -17.06 -9.17
C ALA A 104 8.68 -18.15 -8.13
N VAL A 105 8.00 -19.28 -8.28
CA VAL A 105 8.15 -20.45 -7.40
C VAL A 105 8.37 -21.70 -8.25
N GLY A 106 9.54 -22.33 -8.08
CA GLY A 106 9.95 -23.50 -8.85
C GLY A 106 10.16 -23.23 -10.34
N ASP A 107 9.97 -24.26 -11.17
CA ASP A 107 10.25 -24.22 -12.62
C ASP A 107 9.18 -23.50 -13.46
N ASN A 108 8.03 -23.15 -12.88
CA ASN A 108 6.90 -22.52 -13.59
C ASN A 108 6.65 -21.08 -13.13
N ALA A 109 7.64 -20.20 -13.37
CA ALA A 109 7.50 -18.78 -13.11
C ALA A 109 6.40 -18.16 -14.00
N LYS A 110 5.36 -17.58 -13.38
CA LYS A 110 4.32 -16.84 -14.09
C LYS A 110 4.17 -15.44 -13.50
N SER A 111 4.02 -14.46 -14.38
CA SER A 111 3.75 -13.08 -13.97
C SER A 111 2.46 -12.62 -14.60
N PHE A 112 1.61 -12.00 -13.79
CA PHE A 112 0.41 -11.31 -14.27
C PHE A 112 0.65 -9.81 -14.22
N THR A 113 0.42 -9.15 -15.35
CA THR A 113 0.39 -7.70 -15.41
C THR A 113 -0.97 -7.24 -14.92
N GLY A 114 -1.02 -6.48 -13.84
CA GLY A 114 -2.28 -5.94 -13.31
C GLY A 114 -2.97 -5.04 -14.32
N ALA A 115 -4.30 -5.15 -14.39
CA ALA A 115 -5.09 -4.29 -15.24
C ALA A 115 -5.10 -2.82 -14.77
N VAL A 116 -4.80 -2.56 -13.50
CA VAL A 116 -4.69 -1.22 -12.92
C VAL A 116 -3.24 -0.87 -12.62
N GLN A 117 -2.79 0.24 -13.17
CA GLN A 117 -1.44 0.78 -12.95
C GLN A 117 -1.54 2.22 -12.42
N PHE A 118 -0.90 2.48 -11.28
CA PHE A 118 -0.78 3.81 -10.69
C PHE A 118 0.63 4.35 -10.89
N LYS A 119 0.74 5.65 -11.15
CA LYS A 119 2.00 6.39 -11.00
C LYS A 119 2.17 6.79 -9.53
N PHE A 120 3.40 7.18 -9.18
CA PHE A 120 3.66 7.77 -7.87
C PHE A 120 2.80 9.02 -7.69
N GLY A 121 2.17 9.11 -6.51
CA GLY A 121 1.47 10.31 -6.08
C GLY A 121 2.49 11.41 -5.82
N ARG A 122 2.16 12.65 -6.19
CA ARG A 122 3.03 13.82 -5.94
C ARG A 122 2.25 14.93 -5.27
N SER A 123 2.91 15.67 -4.39
CA SER A 123 2.35 16.90 -3.85
C SER A 123 2.15 17.93 -4.95
N LEU A 124 1.02 18.63 -4.93
CA LEU A 124 0.69 19.69 -5.91
C LEU A 124 1.36 21.04 -5.58
N HIS A 125 2.09 21.09 -4.48
CA HIS A 125 2.87 22.24 -4.04
C HIS A 125 4.16 21.75 -3.36
N LYS A 126 5.09 22.67 -3.16
CA LYS A 126 6.30 22.41 -2.38
C LYS A 126 5.92 22.12 -0.94
N VAL A 127 6.59 21.15 -0.33
CA VAL A 127 6.41 20.80 1.08
C VAL A 127 7.70 20.96 1.85
N THR A 128 7.61 20.97 3.17
CA THR A 128 8.77 21.00 4.08
C THR A 128 8.62 19.89 5.08
N VAL A 129 9.72 19.20 5.39
CA VAL A 129 9.73 18.17 6.44
C VAL A 129 10.15 18.80 7.74
N LYS A 130 9.42 18.49 8.82
CA LYS A 130 9.80 18.85 10.18
C LYS A 130 10.16 17.61 10.96
N LEU A 131 11.26 17.70 11.70
CA LEU A 131 11.62 16.73 12.73
C LEU A 131 10.87 17.11 14.02
N ILE A 132 10.07 16.19 14.54
CA ILE A 132 9.42 16.32 15.84
C ILE A 132 10.08 15.31 16.79
N LYS A 133 10.44 15.78 17.98
CA LYS A 133 11.03 14.95 19.03
C LYS A 133 9.99 14.66 20.09
N GLY A 134 9.61 13.40 20.22
CA GLY A 134 8.74 12.87 21.26
C GLY A 134 9.54 12.35 22.46
N THR A 135 8.93 12.40 23.64
CA THR A 135 9.46 11.77 24.86
C THR A 135 8.41 10.80 25.40
N THR A 136 8.77 9.52 25.51
CA THR A 136 7.93 8.49 26.14
C THR A 136 8.38 8.25 27.57
N VAL A 137 7.47 8.33 28.53
CA VAL A 137 7.80 8.20 29.97
C VAL A 137 8.19 6.75 30.35
N MET A 138 7.81 5.77 29.52
CA MET A 138 8.18 4.37 29.72
C MET A 138 9.57 4.07 29.13
N PRO A 139 10.53 3.59 29.94
CA PRO A 139 11.84 3.19 29.45
C PRO A 139 11.77 1.87 28.68
N SER A 140 12.49 1.78 27.56
CA SER A 140 12.55 0.61 26.69
C SER A 140 13.33 -0.59 27.25
N LYS A 141 13.98 -0.44 28.41
CA LYS A 141 14.65 -1.51 29.16
C LYS A 141 14.43 -1.32 30.66
N GLU A 142 14.23 -2.43 31.38
CA GLU A 142 14.31 -2.44 32.85
C GLU A 142 15.67 -1.83 33.25
N GLN A 143 15.65 -0.76 34.06
CA GLN A 143 16.83 0.00 34.55
C GLN A 143 17.31 1.25 33.75
N LYS A 144 16.40 2.04 33.16
CA LYS A 144 16.69 3.48 32.93
C LYS A 144 15.64 4.38 33.57
N GLY A 145 16.06 5.28 34.46
CA GLY A 145 15.19 6.29 35.11
C GLY A 145 14.81 7.46 34.20
N GLN A 146 15.02 7.34 32.89
CA GLN A 146 14.77 8.40 31.91
C GLN A 146 13.99 7.81 30.72
N GLY A 147 12.96 8.54 30.29
CA GLY A 147 12.08 8.14 29.21
C GLY A 147 12.79 7.95 27.86
N THR A 148 12.22 7.14 26.97
CA THR A 148 12.74 6.95 25.61
C THR A 148 12.40 8.16 24.73
N MET A 149 13.42 8.81 24.16
CA MET A 149 13.23 9.82 23.12
C MET A 149 12.97 9.15 21.78
N THR A 150 12.02 9.69 21.01
CA THR A 150 11.66 9.19 19.68
C THR A 150 11.61 10.36 18.72
N ASP A 151 12.38 10.26 17.66
CA ASP A 151 12.42 11.25 16.60
C ASP A 151 11.50 10.77 15.46
N PHE A 152 10.61 11.63 14.98
CA PHE A 152 9.77 11.34 13.83
C PHE A 152 9.66 12.55 12.90
N TYR A 153 9.68 12.27 11.60
CA TYR A 153 9.62 13.27 10.55
C TYR A 153 8.20 13.37 10.00
N VAL A 154 7.70 14.59 9.86
CA VAL A 154 6.34 14.86 9.35
C VAL A 154 6.33 15.91 8.26
N VAL A 155 5.34 15.84 7.39
CA VAL A 155 4.94 16.90 6.48
C VAL A 155 3.80 17.68 7.16
N PRO A 156 3.97 18.98 7.49
CA PRO A 156 2.92 19.76 8.14
C PRO A 156 1.64 19.85 7.33
N TYR A 157 1.77 20.00 6.01
CA TYR A 157 0.66 19.88 5.08
C TYR A 157 1.16 19.45 3.70
N GLY A 158 0.43 18.54 3.06
CA GLY A 158 0.68 18.15 1.68
C GLY A 158 -0.59 17.69 1.00
N PHE A 159 -0.92 18.28 -0.16
CA PHE A 159 -2.03 17.85 -1.00
C PHE A 159 -1.50 17.05 -2.20
N PHE A 160 -1.89 15.77 -2.30
CA PHE A 160 -1.30 14.80 -3.23
C PHE A 160 -2.27 14.42 -4.34
N CYS A 161 -1.73 14.13 -5.53
CA CYS A 161 -2.47 13.58 -6.66
C CYS A 161 -1.82 12.30 -7.16
N PHE A 162 -2.61 11.23 -7.26
CA PHE A 162 -2.26 9.99 -7.94
C PHE A 162 -2.96 9.92 -9.29
N TYR A 163 -2.20 9.53 -10.31
CA TYR A 163 -2.74 9.18 -11.62
C TYR A 163 -2.74 7.66 -11.79
N GLY A 164 -3.86 7.10 -12.22
CA GLY A 164 -4.01 5.67 -12.50
C GLY A 164 -4.73 5.39 -13.80
N ILE A 165 -4.43 4.25 -14.42
CA ILE A 165 -5.13 3.75 -15.60
C ILE A 165 -5.59 2.32 -15.30
N ALA A 166 -6.86 2.03 -15.59
CA ALA A 166 -7.37 0.67 -15.73
C ALA A 166 -7.49 0.34 -17.23
N ASN A 167 -6.76 -0.69 -17.67
CA ASN A 167 -6.65 -1.11 -19.07
C ASN A 167 -7.55 -2.33 -19.34
N GLU A 168 -8.41 -2.22 -20.34
CA GLU A 168 -9.39 -3.21 -20.77
C GLU A 168 -8.74 -4.48 -21.31
N LYS A 169 -7.65 -4.35 -22.07
CA LYS A 169 -6.95 -5.51 -22.64
C LYS A 169 -6.26 -6.32 -21.55
N ALA A 170 -5.55 -5.65 -20.65
CA ALA A 170 -4.94 -6.31 -19.49
C ALA A 170 -5.99 -6.93 -18.56
N SER A 171 -7.22 -6.41 -18.55
CA SER A 171 -8.34 -6.97 -17.78
C SER A 171 -8.82 -8.33 -18.31
N GLU A 172 -8.56 -8.67 -19.58
CA GLU A 172 -8.90 -9.98 -20.15
C GLU A 172 -8.01 -11.08 -19.56
N ASP A 173 -6.71 -10.80 -19.44
CA ASP A 173 -5.71 -11.72 -18.87
C ASP A 173 -5.96 -11.97 -17.37
N THR A 174 -6.34 -10.92 -16.63
CA THR A 174 -6.58 -11.01 -15.19
C THR A 174 -8.03 -11.30 -14.82
N LYS A 175 -8.94 -11.35 -15.80
CA LYS A 175 -10.40 -11.50 -15.60
C LYS A 175 -11.00 -10.41 -14.70
N LEU A 176 -10.43 -9.22 -14.70
CA LEU A 176 -10.90 -8.09 -13.89
C LEU A 176 -12.27 -7.60 -14.37
N THR A 177 -13.20 -7.43 -13.43
CA THR A 177 -14.58 -6.99 -13.69
C THR A 177 -14.79 -5.51 -13.37
N ASP A 178 -15.90 -4.94 -13.87
CA ASP A 178 -16.31 -3.57 -13.52
C ASP A 178 -16.69 -3.44 -12.03
N GLU A 179 -17.11 -4.54 -11.39
CA GLU A 179 -17.40 -4.58 -9.95
C GLU A 179 -16.12 -4.48 -9.12
N ASP A 180 -15.06 -5.19 -9.51
CA ASP A 180 -13.76 -5.12 -8.84
C ASP A 180 -13.22 -3.68 -8.82
N LEU A 181 -13.42 -2.92 -9.90
CA LEU A 181 -13.02 -1.51 -9.99
C LEU A 181 -13.85 -0.60 -9.09
N ASN A 182 -15.14 -0.90 -8.93
CA ASN A 182 -16.00 -0.16 -8.01
C ASN A 182 -15.58 -0.42 -6.56
N LYS A 183 -15.24 -1.67 -6.22
CA LYS A 183 -14.67 -2.03 -4.90
C LYS A 183 -13.32 -1.33 -4.68
N MET A 184 -12.42 -1.36 -5.67
CA MET A 184 -11.15 -0.62 -5.61
C MET A 184 -11.37 0.88 -5.37
N THR A 185 -12.31 1.52 -6.08
CA THR A 185 -12.58 2.97 -5.94
C THR A 185 -13.11 3.30 -4.54
N LYS A 186 -14.00 2.46 -4.00
CA LYS A 186 -14.44 2.56 -2.60
C LYS A 186 -13.26 2.38 -1.65
N ALA A 187 -12.45 1.36 -1.87
CA ALA A 187 -11.29 1.06 -1.03
C ALA A 187 -10.24 2.19 -1.03
N MET A 188 -10.05 2.87 -2.16
CA MET A 188 -9.22 4.09 -2.23
C MET A 188 -9.77 5.19 -1.33
N TRP A 189 -11.09 5.40 -1.32
CA TRP A 189 -11.74 6.45 -0.56
C TRP A 189 -11.77 6.17 0.95
N TYR A 190 -12.19 4.96 1.34
CA TYR A 190 -12.29 4.57 2.74
C TYR A 190 -10.92 4.30 3.35
N GLY A 191 -10.03 3.62 2.62
CA GLY A 191 -8.71 3.25 3.15
C GLY A 191 -7.84 4.46 3.52
N VAL A 192 -7.95 5.60 2.82
CA VAL A 192 -7.21 6.81 3.20
C VAL A 192 -7.80 7.48 4.46
N LYS A 193 -9.09 7.29 4.73
CA LYS A 193 -9.78 7.86 5.89
C LYS A 193 -9.73 6.97 7.13
N GLU A 194 -9.80 5.65 6.94
CA GLU A 194 -10.15 4.68 7.97
C GLU A 194 -9.04 3.66 8.25
N SER A 195 -8.05 3.51 7.35
CA SER A 195 -6.99 2.52 7.56
C SER A 195 -6.19 2.85 8.82
N THR A 196 -6.14 1.89 9.76
CA THR A 196 -5.30 1.91 10.96
C THR A 196 -3.81 2.14 10.64
N ASP A 197 -3.41 1.78 9.42
CA ASP A 197 -2.07 1.98 8.87
C ASP A 197 -1.82 3.41 8.37
N VAL A 198 -2.86 4.24 8.30
CA VAL A 198 -2.85 5.70 8.06
C VAL A 198 -3.15 6.45 9.37
N ILE A 199 -3.95 5.87 10.28
CA ILE A 199 -4.28 6.43 11.62
C ILE A 199 -3.18 6.17 12.67
N SER A 200 -2.09 5.50 12.33
CA SER A 200 -0.96 5.37 13.25
C SER A 200 -0.32 6.73 13.50
N ARG A 201 0.19 6.96 14.71
CA ARG A 201 0.70 8.26 15.22
C ARG A 201 1.79 8.93 14.35
N SER A 202 2.37 8.22 13.39
CA SER A 202 3.33 8.75 12.43
C SER A 202 2.71 9.24 11.12
N LYS A 203 1.41 9.00 10.90
CA LYS A 203 0.71 9.14 9.61
C LYS A 203 -0.61 9.93 9.70
N PHE A 204 -1.00 10.34 10.91
CA PHE A 204 -2.16 11.17 11.21
C PHE A 204 -1.75 12.43 11.96
#